data_AF-A0A938PI52-F1
#
_entry.id   AF-A0A938PI52-F1
#
_cell.length_a   1.000
_cell.length_b   1.000
_cell.length_c   1.000
_cell.angle_alpha   90.00
_cell.angle_beta   90.00
_cell.angle_gamma   90.00
#
_symmetry.space_group_name_H-M   'P 1'
#
loop_
_entity.id
_entity.type
_entity.pdbx_description
1 polymer ?
#
loop_
_entity_poly.entity_id
_entity_poly.type
_entity_poly.pdbx_seq_one_letter_code
_entity_poly.pdbx_strand_id
1 'polypeptide(L)' 'VSMYIQQKMSPPPPDPLQAKIMMYMPLAFSVFFFFFPAGLVLYWIVNNILSILQQWRINVVVDRANRA' A
#
# COMPACT_ATOMS: atom_id res chain seq x y z
N VAL A 1 -5.00 -4.18 -6.06
CA VAL A 1 -5.81 -4.18 -4.81
C VAL A 1 -4.97 -3.97 -3.56
N SER A 2 -3.91 -4.75 -3.32
CA SER A 2 -3.06 -4.62 -2.11
C SER A 2 -2.46 -3.21 -1.92
N MET A 3 -1.90 -2.62 -2.97
CA MET A 3 -1.39 -1.23 -2.98
C MET A 3 -2.41 -0.19 -2.48
N TYR A 4 -3.70 -0.36 -2.82
CA TYR A 4 -4.75 0.56 -2.43
C TYR A 4 -4.98 0.54 -0.92
N ILE A 5 -4.95 -0.66 -0.33
CA ILE A 5 -5.07 -0.85 1.14
C ILE A 5 -3.86 -0.23 1.84
N GLN A 6 -2.65 -0.45 1.30
CA GLN A 6 -1.43 0.13 1.87
C GLN A 6 -1.46 1.66 1.87
N GLN A 7 -1.88 2.29 0.76
CA GLN A 7 -1.98 3.75 0.68
C GLN A 7 -2.96 4.34 1.69
N LYS A 8 -4.04 3.64 2.03
CA LYS A 8 -5.00 4.09 3.06
C LYS A 8 -4.43 4.04 4.48
N MET A 9 -3.38 3.28 4.72
CA MET A 9 -2.68 3.24 6.02
C MET A 9 -1.62 4.34 6.17
N SER A 10 -1.25 4.99 5.07
CA SER A 10 -0.29 6.10 5.06
C SER A 10 -0.99 7.44 5.09
N PRO A 11 -0.42 8.46 5.75
CA PRO A 11 -0.96 9.81 5.68
C PRO A 11 -0.98 10.31 4.23
N PRO A 12 -2.10 10.90 3.76
CA PRO A 12 -2.19 11.40 2.40
C PRO A 12 -1.24 12.59 2.21
N PRO A 13 -0.71 12.79 1.00
CA PRO A 13 0.10 13.97 0.72
C PRO A 13 -0.72 15.27 0.90
N PRO A 14 -0.07 16.37 1.32
CA PRO A 14 -0.75 17.64 1.58
C PRO A 14 -1.31 18.31 0.30
N ASP A 15 -0.76 17.99 -0.88
CA ASP A 15 -1.23 18.54 -2.15
C ASP A 15 -2.40 17.71 -2.75
N PRO A 16 -3.57 18.32 -3.03
CA PRO A 16 -4.72 17.63 -3.61
C PRO A 16 -4.47 17.01 -5.01
N LEU A 17 -3.57 17.57 -5.81
CA LEU A 17 -3.18 16.98 -7.10
C LEU A 17 -2.40 15.68 -6.90
N GLN A 18 -1.42 15.69 -5.98
CA GLN A 18 -0.62 14.52 -5.67
C GLN A 18 -1.48 13.40 -5.05
N ALA A 19 -2.43 13.74 -4.19
CA ALA A 19 -3.39 12.80 -3.62
C ALA A 19 -4.22 12.09 -4.70
N LYS A 20 -4.71 12.84 -5.70
CA LYS A 20 -5.44 12.25 -6.84
C LYS A 20 -4.55 11.30 -7.65
N ILE A 21 -3.31 11.68 -7.94
CA ILE A 21 -2.36 10.82 -8.66
C ILE A 21 -2.10 9.52 -7.88
N MET A 22 -1.88 9.60 -6.57
CA MET A 22 -1.67 8.43 -5.73
C MET A 22 -2.89 7.49 -5.73
N MET A 23 -4.12 8.00 -5.78
CA MET A 23 -5.32 7.16 -5.86
C MET A 23 -5.40 6.34 -7.16
N TYR A 24 -4.90 6.85 -8.28
CA TYR A 24 -4.89 6.13 -9.56
C TYR A 24 -3.64 5.26 -9.77
N MET A 25 -2.57 5.49 -9.01
CA MET A 25 -1.31 4.76 -9.10
C MET A 25 -1.45 3.23 -8.96
N PRO A 26 -2.29 2.66 -8.07
CA PRO A 26 -2.49 1.21 -8.01
C PRO A 26 -3.06 0.62 -9.30
N LEU A 27 -3.90 1.37 -10.01
CA LEU A 27 -4.47 0.94 -11.29
C LEU A 27 -3.39 0.95 -12.38
N ALA A 28 -2.59 2.01 -12.44
CA ALA A 28 -1.45 2.10 -13.35
C ALA A 28 -0.46 0.94 -13.14
N PHE A 29 -0.11 0.62 -11.90
CA PHE A 29 0.75 -0.54 -11.60
C PHE A 29 0.10 -1.88 -11.95
N SER A 30 -1.22 -2.00 -11.84
CA SER A 30 -1.93 -3.23 -12.24
C SER A 30 -1.84 -3.46 -13.76
N VAL A 31 -1.96 -2.40 -14.57
CA VAL A 31 -1.75 -2.47 -16.03
C VAL A 31 -0.28 -2.72 -16.36
N PHE A 32 0.65 -2.08 -15.66
CA PHE A 32 2.09 -2.28 -15.85
C PHE A 32 2.51 -3.73 -15.58
N PHE A 33 2.06 -4.33 -14.48
CA PHE A 33 2.39 -5.72 -14.13
C PHE A 33 1.80 -6.77 -15.08
N PHE A 34 0.80 -6.41 -15.90
CA PHE A 34 0.25 -7.31 -16.91
C PHE A 34 1.31 -7.75 -17.94
N PHE A 35 2.34 -6.93 -18.16
CA PHE A 35 3.42 -7.23 -19.10
C PHE A 35 4.60 -7.98 -18.46
N PHE A 36 4.53 -8.32 -17.16
CA PHE A 36 5.60 -9.00 -16.44
C PHE A 36 5.31 -10.48 -16.17
N PRO A 37 6.34 -11.31 -15.97
CA PRO A 37 6.16 -12.72 -15.61
C PRO A 37 5.33 -12.90 -14.34
N ALA A 38 4.37 -13.84 -14.38
CA ALA A 38 3.43 -14.06 -13.27
C ALA A 38 4.12 -14.41 -11.93
N GLY A 39 5.29 -15.05 -11.96
CA GLY A 39 6.07 -15.35 -10.75
C GLY A 39 6.57 -14.09 -10.03
N LEU A 40 7.04 -13.08 -10.77
CA LEU A 40 7.46 -11.79 -10.20
C LEU A 40 6.26 -11.05 -9.60
N VAL A 41 5.13 -11.05 -10.31
CA VAL A 41 3.91 -10.39 -9.85
C VAL A 41 3.36 -11.06 -8.58
N LEU A 42 3.34 -12.40 -8.53
CA LEU A 42 2.92 -13.16 -7.36
C LEU A 42 3.83 -12.86 -6.15
N TYR A 43 5.15 -12.90 -6.33
CA TYR A 43 6.11 -12.52 -5.31
C TYR A 43 5.82 -11.12 -4.77
N TRP A 44 5.59 -10.16 -5.67
CA TRP A 44 5.31 -8.78 -5.30
C TRP A 44 4.00 -8.65 -4.49
N ILE A 45 2.92 -9.31 -4.91
CA ILE A 45 1.64 -9.30 -4.20
C ILE A 45 1.78 -9.89 -2.80
N VAL A 46 2.43 -11.05 -2.68
CA VAL A 46 2.62 -11.73 -1.38
C VAL A 46 3.42 -10.85 -0.43
N ASN A 47 4.53 -10.27 -0.89
CA ASN A 47 5.32 -9.33 -0.08
C ASN A 47 4.50 -8.10 0.33
N ASN A 48 3.72 -7.53 -0.58
CA ASN A 48 2.90 -6.36 -0.27
C ASN A 48 1.85 -6.67 0.82
N ILE A 49 1.22 -7.86 0.78
CA ILE A 49 0.29 -8.31 1.82
C ILE A 49 1.00 -8.45 3.17
N LEU A 50 2.18 -9.07 3.21
CA LEU A 50 2.97 -9.21 4.44
C LEU A 50 3.34 -7.83 5.03
N SER A 51 3.76 -6.90 4.18
CA SER A 51 4.07 -5.53 4.60
C SER A 51 2.85 -4.80 5.17
N ILE A 52 1.66 -4.99 4.59
CA ILE A 52 0.41 -4.42 5.12
C ILE A 52 0.09 -5.00 6.50
N LEU A 53 0.22 -6.32 6.68
CA LEU A 53 0.01 -6.98 7.97
C LEU A 53 0.98 -6.47 9.02
N GLN A 54 2.26 -6.31 8.66
CA GLN A 54 3.26 -5.71 9.53
C GLN A 54 2.91 -4.26 9.90
N GLN A 55 2.57 -3.44 8.91
CA GLN A 55 2.20 -2.03 9.15
C GLN A 55 0.97 -1.92 10.08
N TRP A 56 -0.02 -2.79 9.90
CA TRP A 56 -1.17 -2.84 10.79
C TRP A 56 -0.78 -3.13 12.24
N ARG A 57 0.12 -4.10 12.48
CA ARG A 57 0.63 -4.38 13.82
C ARG A 57 1.39 -3.20 14.42
N ILE A 58 2.21 -2.52 13.62
CA ILE A 58 2.94 -1.32 14.06
C ILE A 58 1.97 -0.24 14.50
N ASN A 59 0.94 0.06 13.69
CA ASN A 59 -0.06 1.07 14.02
C ASN A 59 -0.76 0.76 15.35
N VAL A 60 -1.16 -0.50 15.58
CA VAL A 60 -1.79 -0.92 16.85
C VAL A 60 -0.85 -0.72 18.04
N VAL A 61 0.45 -1.02 17.90
CA VAL A 61 1.42 -0.84 18.99
C VAL A 61 1.66 0.63 19.29
N VAL A 62 1.83 1.46 18.25
CA VAL A 62 2.01 2.91 18.39
C VAL A 62 0.78 3.57 19.03
N ASP A 63 -0.43 3.19 18.63
CA ASP A 63 -1.67 3.72 19.21
C ASP A 63 -1.82 3.38 20.70
N ARG A 64 -1.38 2.19 21.11
CA ARG A 64 -1.38 1.80 22.53
C ARG A 64 -0.36 2.61 23.33
N ALA A 65 0.83 2.81 22.78
CA ALA A 65 1.88 3.61 23.42
C ALA A 65 1.46 5.08 23.59
N ASN A 66 0.75 5.65 22.62
CA ASN A 66 0.24 7.04 22.69
C ASN A 66 -0.91 7.24 23.70
N ARG A 67 -1.58 6.15 24.14
CA ARG A 67 -2.70 6.20 25.09
C ARG A 67 -2.28 5.95 26.54
N ALA A 68 -1.03 5.53 26.77
CA ALA A 68 -0.46 5.32 28.10
C ALA A 68 0.26 6.58 28.57
#